data_AF-A0A158RBE6-F1
#
_entry.id   AF-A0A158RBE6-F1
#
_cell.length_a   1.000
_cell.length_b   1.000
_cell.length_c   1.000
_cell.angle_alpha   90.00
_cell.angle_beta   90.00
_cell.angle_gamma   90.00
#
_symmetry.space_group_name_H-M   'P 1'
#
loop_
_entity.id
_entity.type
_entity.pdbx_description
1 polymer ?
#
loop_
_entity_poly.entity_id
_entity_poly.type
_entity_poly.pdbx_seq_one_letter_code
_entity_poly.pdbx_strand_id
1 'polypeptide(L)'
;MGLISANNDSASDKDEEKNNVEISRPSIRSTRRVLPTSSIFARSSLTQNDSYAIVRARIRNHHGCYTQKKSVDSGRKNENRISGGAESIWKNSRKRRVHHEQICYGERIADDLINEYCDKLNTALRNRFDGMLAMQYILLEPQNLDKFITSRKPVLQILLDQRREHYVLVERNFLEDTVVVFDSLANSRRKARDALNQGLAEQIFNMFGHLTSNNEVKVRYEIAIEKQDDMWSCGLHAIAYVTCRAFDYDPQCYVFKMDKVFKYFCNLLNVQSPNVQQFRHAFGRFAK
;
A
#
# COMPACT_ATOMS: atom_id res chain seq x y z
N MET A 1 -31.74 -13.13 -72.59
CA MET A 1 -31.64 -13.94 -73.82
C MET A 1 -30.36 -13.53 -74.55
N GLY A 2 -29.58 -14.50 -75.05
CA GLY A 2 -28.56 -14.26 -76.07
C GLY A 2 -27.11 -14.15 -75.58
N LEU A 3 -26.39 -15.25 -75.72
CA LEU A 3 -24.91 -15.36 -75.71
C LEU A 3 -24.33 -14.90 -77.07
N ILE A 4 -22.99 -14.77 -77.10
CA ILE A 4 -22.03 -15.23 -78.15
C ILE A 4 -21.07 -14.16 -78.75
N SER A 5 -19.76 -14.48 -78.60
CA SER A 5 -18.55 -14.17 -79.41
C SER A 5 -18.03 -12.73 -79.56
N ALA A 6 -16.73 -12.47 -79.69
CA ALA A 6 -15.65 -13.31 -80.24
C ALA A 6 -14.27 -13.03 -79.61
N ASN A 7 -13.44 -14.08 -79.59
CA ASN A 7 -11.98 -14.02 -79.46
C ASN A 7 -11.34 -13.38 -80.70
N ASN A 8 -10.14 -12.81 -80.53
CA ASN A 8 -9.07 -12.96 -81.51
C ASN A 8 -7.71 -12.89 -80.82
N ASP A 9 -6.95 -13.97 -81.04
CA ASP A 9 -5.57 -14.18 -80.67
C ASP A 9 -4.60 -13.30 -81.47
N SER A 10 -3.44 -12.98 -80.90
CA SER A 10 -2.17 -13.10 -81.63
C SER A 10 -1.00 -13.20 -80.66
N ALA A 11 -0.22 -14.26 -80.88
CA ALA A 11 0.98 -14.63 -80.16
C ALA A 11 2.21 -13.89 -80.69
N SER A 12 3.23 -13.72 -79.84
CA SER A 12 4.63 -13.83 -80.25
C SER A 12 5.54 -14.09 -79.05
N ASP A 13 6.12 -15.28 -79.02
CA ASP A 13 7.27 -15.71 -78.21
C ASP A 13 8.49 -14.81 -78.42
N LYS A 14 9.34 -14.68 -77.38
CA LYS A 14 10.79 -14.94 -77.44
C LYS A 14 11.35 -15.23 -76.03
N ASP A 15 12.20 -16.25 -76.00
CA ASP A 15 12.89 -16.89 -74.87
C ASP A 15 14.05 -16.08 -74.23
N GLU A 16 14.62 -16.69 -73.18
CA GLU A 16 15.94 -16.51 -72.53
C GLU A 16 16.03 -15.40 -71.44
N GLU A 17 16.65 -15.56 -70.27
CA GLU A 17 17.59 -16.54 -69.74
C GLU A 17 17.62 -16.47 -68.18
N LYS A 18 18.13 -17.50 -67.53
CA LYS A 18 18.33 -17.63 -66.07
C LYS A 18 19.35 -16.61 -65.53
N ASN A 19 19.16 -16.13 -64.30
CA ASN A 19 20.13 -16.35 -63.20
C ASN A 19 19.66 -15.76 -61.85
N ASN A 20 19.73 -16.60 -60.83
CA ASN A 20 19.61 -16.29 -59.40
C ASN A 20 20.70 -15.32 -58.95
N VAL A 21 20.37 -14.31 -58.15
CA VAL A 21 21.13 -13.96 -56.92
C VAL A 21 20.18 -13.24 -55.94
N GLU A 22 20.11 -13.81 -54.75
CA GLU A 22 19.41 -13.38 -53.54
C GLU A 22 20.14 -12.19 -52.88
N ILE A 23 19.50 -11.02 -52.77
CA ILE A 23 19.93 -9.93 -51.87
C ILE A 23 18.71 -9.25 -51.25
N SER A 24 18.52 -9.54 -49.96
CA SER A 24 17.50 -9.00 -49.06
C SER A 24 17.55 -7.47 -48.94
N ARG A 25 16.41 -6.81 -49.16
CA ARG A 25 16.15 -5.41 -48.75
C ARG A 25 15.06 -5.37 -47.68
N PRO A 26 15.17 -4.52 -46.64
CA PRO A 26 14.21 -4.46 -45.55
C PRO A 26 12.97 -3.66 -45.95
N SER A 27 11.80 -4.28 -45.85
CA SER A 27 10.51 -3.60 -45.94
C SER A 27 10.18 -2.90 -44.63
N ILE A 28 10.14 -1.57 -44.67
CA ILE A 28 9.54 -0.72 -43.63
C ILE A 28 8.07 -1.13 -43.49
N ARG A 29 7.71 -1.76 -42.37
CA ARG A 29 6.32 -2.02 -42.00
C ARG A 29 6.03 -1.35 -40.66
N SER A 30 5.15 -0.36 -40.73
CA SER A 30 4.51 0.29 -39.61
C SER A 30 3.90 -0.75 -38.67
N THR A 31 4.34 -0.74 -37.41
CA THR A 31 3.61 -1.38 -36.31
C THR A 31 3.62 -0.44 -35.12
N ARG A 32 2.44 0.10 -34.81
CA ARG A 32 2.07 0.64 -33.49
C ARG A 32 2.62 -0.30 -32.41
N ARG A 33 3.56 0.18 -31.60
CA ARG A 33 3.91 -0.48 -30.34
C ARG A 33 2.78 -0.25 -29.35
N VAL A 34 1.92 -1.26 -29.21
CA VAL A 34 1.13 -1.46 -28.00
C VAL A 34 2.12 -1.80 -26.89
N LEU A 35 2.16 -0.96 -25.86
CA LEU A 35 2.91 -1.23 -24.63
C LEU A 35 2.27 -2.45 -23.93
N PRO A 36 3.04 -3.43 -23.46
CA PRO A 36 2.47 -4.54 -22.71
C PRO A 36 2.05 -4.06 -21.33
N THR A 37 0.76 -4.19 -21.04
CA THR A 37 0.19 -4.24 -19.69
C THR A 37 0.64 -5.54 -19.02
N SER A 38 1.86 -5.56 -18.49
CA SER A 38 2.32 -6.66 -17.66
C SER A 38 1.92 -6.42 -16.20
N SER A 39 0.76 -6.95 -15.81
CA SER A 39 0.42 -7.21 -14.40
C SER A 39 1.25 -8.40 -13.91
N ILE A 40 2.44 -8.14 -13.40
CA ILE A 40 3.23 -9.15 -12.68
C ILE A 40 2.98 -8.92 -11.20
N PHE A 41 1.88 -9.48 -10.69
CA PHE A 41 1.76 -9.71 -9.26
C PHE A 41 2.42 -11.06 -8.98
N ALA A 42 3.48 -11.02 -8.16
CA ALA A 42 4.14 -12.21 -7.68
C ALA A 42 3.12 -13.12 -6.98
N ARG A 43 3.10 -14.40 -7.37
CA ARG A 43 2.42 -15.47 -6.63
C ARG A 43 3.04 -15.54 -5.25
N SER A 44 2.31 -15.13 -4.21
CA SER A 44 2.55 -15.67 -2.87
C SER A 44 2.21 -17.16 -2.92
N SER A 45 3.11 -17.98 -2.41
CA SER A 45 2.94 -19.43 -2.34
C SER A 45 1.75 -19.79 -1.44
N LEU A 46 0.70 -20.37 -2.04
CA LEU A 46 -0.42 -20.98 -1.35
C LEU A 46 0.08 -22.16 -0.49
N THR A 47 0.18 -21.97 0.82
CA THR A 47 0.20 -23.10 1.76
C THR A 47 -1.23 -23.41 2.18
N GLN A 48 -1.61 -24.68 2.11
CA GLN A 48 -2.96 -25.25 2.22
C GLN A 48 -3.64 -25.14 3.62
N ASN A 49 -3.37 -24.09 4.41
CA ASN A 49 -3.92 -23.92 5.77
C ASN A 49 -4.17 -22.44 6.12
N ASP A 50 -4.87 -21.71 5.24
CA ASP A 50 -5.25 -20.32 5.51
C ASP A 50 -6.52 -20.27 6.37
N SER A 51 -6.38 -19.81 7.61
CA SER A 51 -7.49 -19.52 8.49
C SER A 51 -8.04 -18.14 8.17
N TYR A 52 -9.22 -18.09 7.54
CA TYR A 52 -9.95 -16.85 7.26
C TYR A 52 -10.91 -16.52 8.40
N ALA A 53 -11.06 -15.23 8.71
CA ALA A 53 -12.15 -14.70 9.52
C ALA A 53 -13.21 -14.08 8.61
N ILE A 54 -14.48 -14.21 8.95
CA ILE A 54 -15.60 -13.59 8.23
C ILE A 54 -16.12 -12.42 9.08
N VAL A 55 -16.15 -11.23 8.49
CA VAL A 55 -16.75 -10.04 9.09
C VAL A 55 -18.10 -9.77 8.43
N ARG A 56 -19.15 -9.56 9.23
CA ARG A 56 -20.53 -9.30 8.77
C ARG A 56 -21.04 -7.96 9.30
N ALA A 57 -21.97 -7.34 8.57
CA ALA A 57 -22.71 -6.19 9.09
C ALA A 57 -23.39 -6.53 10.42
N ARG A 58 -23.22 -5.67 11.41
CA ARG A 58 -24.15 -5.58 12.54
C ARG A 58 -24.97 -4.31 12.35
N ILE A 59 -26.27 -4.47 12.17
CA ILE A 59 -27.20 -3.34 12.22
C ILE A 59 -27.15 -2.80 13.65
N ARG A 60 -26.55 -1.62 13.86
CA ARG A 60 -26.70 -0.86 15.11
C ARG A 60 -27.31 0.49 14.80
N ASN A 61 -28.42 0.78 15.47
CA ASN A 61 -28.99 2.11 15.55
C ASN A 61 -28.00 3.00 16.30
N HIS A 62 -27.43 4.00 15.64
CA HIS A 62 -26.50 4.93 16.26
C HIS A 62 -27.24 5.94 17.14
N HIS A 63 -27.19 5.74 18.45
CA HIS A 63 -27.22 6.82 19.44
C HIS A 63 -26.02 6.62 20.37
N GLY A 64 -25.01 7.49 20.26
CA GLY A 64 -23.80 7.41 21.07
C GLY A 64 -22.97 8.67 20.97
N CYS A 65 -23.17 9.56 21.95
CA CYS A 65 -22.48 10.82 22.19
C CYS A 65 -21.02 10.56 22.63
N TYR A 66 -20.05 11.23 22.02
CA TYR A 66 -18.65 11.25 22.48
C TYR A 66 -18.41 12.51 23.31
N THR A 67 -18.16 12.35 24.61
CA THR A 67 -17.69 13.41 25.51
C THR A 67 -16.16 13.48 25.50
N GLN A 68 -15.62 14.62 25.07
CA GLN A 68 -14.21 14.97 25.23
C GLN A 68 -13.90 15.25 26.71
N LYS A 69 -12.93 14.53 27.29
CA LYS A 69 -12.26 14.94 28.53
C LYS A 69 -10.95 15.63 28.19
N LYS A 70 -10.89 16.95 28.44
CA LYS A 70 -9.64 17.72 28.53
C LYS A 70 -9.04 17.48 29.92
N SER A 71 -7.78 17.03 29.99
CA SER A 71 -6.97 17.17 31.20
C SER A 71 -5.94 18.26 30.99
N VAL A 72 -6.13 19.35 31.75
CA VAL A 72 -5.11 20.34 32.05
C VAL A 72 -4.31 19.78 33.22
N ASP A 73 -2.98 19.70 33.10
CA ASP A 73 -2.15 19.68 34.30
C ASP A 73 -0.85 20.45 34.06
N SER A 74 -0.59 21.34 35.02
CA SER A 74 0.47 22.34 35.04
C SER A 74 1.41 21.97 36.19
N GLY A 75 2.61 21.52 35.87
CA GLY A 75 3.62 21.18 36.88
C GLY A 75 5.02 21.59 36.46
N ARG A 76 5.38 22.84 36.75
CA ARG A 76 6.79 23.30 36.78
C ARG A 76 7.46 22.72 38.03
N LYS A 77 8.55 21.98 37.88
CA LYS A 77 9.68 22.01 38.83
C LYS A 77 11.01 21.86 38.08
N ASN A 78 11.85 22.89 38.23
CA ASN A 78 13.27 22.89 37.90
C ASN A 78 14.03 22.17 39.02
N GLU A 79 15.09 21.43 38.68
CA GLU A 79 16.38 21.47 39.39
C GLU A 79 17.50 20.74 38.62
N ASN A 80 18.44 21.55 38.11
CA ASN A 80 19.91 21.50 38.18
C ASN A 80 20.75 20.20 37.94
N ARG A 81 21.66 20.32 36.95
CA ARG A 81 23.15 20.09 36.97
C ARG A 81 23.66 18.74 37.52
N ILE A 82 24.50 17.90 36.89
CA ILE A 82 25.69 17.99 36.02
C ILE A 82 25.92 16.58 35.44
N SER A 83 26.51 16.43 34.24
CA SER A 83 27.57 15.44 33.89
C SER A 83 27.53 15.03 32.41
N GLY A 84 28.69 15.03 31.75
CA GLY A 84 29.02 14.07 30.68
C GLY A 84 28.70 14.47 29.25
N GLY A 85 29.62 15.18 28.59
CA GLY A 85 29.63 15.53 27.16
C GLY A 85 29.70 14.35 26.16
N ALA A 86 29.31 13.14 26.56
CA ALA A 86 29.18 11.98 25.69
C ALA A 86 27.71 11.59 25.42
N GLU A 87 26.75 11.96 26.28
CA GLU A 87 25.34 11.63 26.08
C GLU A 87 24.62 12.53 25.06
N SER A 88 25.09 13.77 24.88
CA SER A 88 24.43 14.76 24.01
C SER A 88 24.53 14.40 22.52
N ILE A 89 25.59 13.69 22.13
CA ILE A 89 25.83 13.29 20.73
C ILE A 89 24.87 12.16 20.30
N TRP A 90 24.55 11.24 21.22
CA TRP A 90 23.63 10.12 20.97
C TRP A 90 22.15 10.52 21.11
N LYS A 91 21.83 11.48 21.97
CA LYS A 91 20.46 12.01 22.14
C LYS A 91 19.98 12.80 20.92
N ASN A 92 20.87 13.48 20.20
CA ASN A 92 20.51 14.23 18.99
C ASN A 92 20.28 13.33 17.76
N SER A 93 20.93 12.17 17.69
CA SER A 93 20.84 11.27 16.52
C SER A 93 19.49 10.54 16.39
N ARG A 94 18.66 10.58 17.45
CA ARG A 94 17.30 10.01 17.48
C ARG A 94 16.21 11.03 17.18
N LYS A 95 16.52 12.33 17.12
CA LYS A 95 15.52 13.37 16.86
C LYS A 95 15.62 13.87 15.43
N ARG A 96 14.48 14.11 14.78
CA ARG A 96 14.42 14.68 13.44
C ARG A 96 13.39 15.77 13.40
N ARG A 97 13.67 16.82 12.61
CA ARG A 97 12.69 17.86 12.34
C ARG A 97 11.88 17.45 11.13
N VAL A 98 10.56 17.49 11.27
CA VAL A 98 9.62 17.39 10.15
C VAL A 98 8.76 18.64 10.22
N HIS A 99 8.77 19.42 9.14
CA HIS A 99 8.19 20.77 9.14
C HIS A 99 8.77 21.61 10.29
N HIS A 100 7.93 22.05 11.22
CA HIS A 100 8.31 22.85 12.40
C HIS A 100 8.36 22.02 13.69
N GLU A 101 8.10 20.71 13.62
CA GLU A 101 7.99 19.82 14.77
C GLU A 101 9.22 18.92 14.91
N GLN A 102 9.55 18.56 16.15
CA GLN A 102 10.60 17.60 16.45
C GLN A 102 9.97 16.24 16.76
N ILE A 103 10.32 15.25 15.95
CA ILE A 103 9.89 13.86 16.13
C ILE A 103 11.06 13.05 16.68
N CYS A 104 10.82 12.21 17.68
CA CYS A 104 11.83 11.34 18.26
C CYS A 104 11.65 9.87 17.83
N TYR A 105 12.75 9.23 17.47
CA TYR A 105 12.83 7.79 17.35
C TYR A 105 12.66 7.14 18.73
N GLY A 106 11.76 6.17 18.83
CA GLY A 106 11.33 5.60 20.11
C GLY A 106 9.95 6.08 20.57
N GLU A 107 9.33 7.02 19.85
CA GLU A 107 7.99 7.52 20.13
C GLU A 107 7.00 7.10 19.05
N ARG A 108 5.72 7.01 19.44
CA ARG A 108 4.63 6.70 18.53
C ARG A 108 4.46 7.83 17.52
N ILE A 109 4.31 7.48 16.25
CA ILE A 109 4.09 8.45 15.17
C ILE A 109 2.63 8.93 15.20
N ALA A 110 2.42 10.23 15.04
CA ALA A 110 1.08 10.82 14.95
C ALA A 110 0.36 10.47 13.63
N ASP A 111 -0.97 10.37 13.71
CA ASP A 111 -1.85 10.03 12.58
C ASP A 111 -1.62 10.94 11.36
N ASP A 112 -1.48 12.25 11.59
CA ASP A 112 -1.33 13.24 10.52
C ASP A 112 -0.07 13.04 9.69
N LEU A 113 1.03 12.61 10.32
CA LEU A 113 2.29 12.34 9.63
C LEU A 113 2.22 11.05 8.80
N ILE A 114 1.47 10.05 9.28
CA ILE A 114 1.18 8.83 8.51
C ILE A 114 0.28 9.17 7.32
N ASN A 115 -0.77 9.95 7.54
CA ASN A 115 -1.69 10.40 6.50
C ASN A 115 -0.94 11.21 5.43
N GLU A 116 -0.07 12.16 5.82
CA GLU A 116 0.74 12.95 4.89
C GLU A 116 1.67 12.06 4.06
N TYR A 117 2.33 11.07 4.68
CA TYR A 117 3.17 10.13 3.94
C TYR A 117 2.37 9.34 2.90
N CYS A 118 1.22 8.82 3.30
CA CYS A 118 0.31 8.05 2.43
C CYS A 118 -0.22 8.90 1.27
N ASP A 119 -0.61 10.15 1.52
CA ASP A 119 -1.05 11.09 0.48
C ASP A 119 0.06 11.38 -0.54
N LYS A 120 1.28 11.67 -0.06
CA LYS A 120 2.45 11.88 -0.92
C LYS A 120 2.79 10.63 -1.74
N LEU A 121 2.71 9.45 -1.13
CA LEU A 121 2.97 8.17 -1.80
C LEU A 121 1.95 7.91 -2.91
N ASN A 122 0.64 8.04 -2.62
CA ASN A 122 -0.40 7.79 -3.60
C ASN A 122 -0.34 8.84 -4.74
N THR A 123 -0.09 10.11 -4.40
CA THR A 123 0.10 11.18 -5.38
C THR A 123 1.27 10.90 -6.32
N ALA A 124 2.43 10.49 -5.79
CA ALA A 124 3.59 10.12 -6.59
C ALA A 124 3.32 8.91 -7.51
N LEU A 125 2.42 8.02 -7.09
CA LEU A 125 1.94 6.87 -7.85
C LEU A 125 0.72 7.20 -8.73
N ARG A 126 0.43 8.49 -8.96
CA ARG A 126 -0.67 8.98 -9.81
C ARG A 126 -2.05 8.50 -9.34
N ASN A 127 -2.26 8.51 -8.02
CA ASN A 127 -3.50 8.06 -7.37
C ASN A 127 -3.85 6.63 -7.79
N ARG A 128 -2.87 5.73 -7.71
CA ARG A 128 -3.00 4.31 -8.07
C ARG A 128 -4.00 3.58 -7.18
N PHE A 129 -4.18 4.02 -5.93
CA PHE A 129 -5.01 3.35 -4.94
C PHE A 129 -6.25 4.19 -4.59
N ASP A 130 -7.38 3.52 -4.37
CA ASP A 130 -8.60 4.11 -3.80
C ASP A 130 -8.52 4.24 -2.26
N GLY A 131 -7.49 3.63 -1.64
CA GLY A 131 -7.19 3.74 -0.21
C GLY A 131 -6.27 4.93 0.11
N MET A 132 -5.43 4.77 1.13
CA MET A 132 -4.54 5.82 1.66
C MET A 132 -5.31 7.08 2.08
N LEU A 133 -6.57 6.90 2.50
CA LEU A 133 -7.42 7.96 3.02
C LEU A 133 -6.96 8.36 4.42
N ALA A 134 -7.21 9.61 4.81
CA ALA A 134 -6.93 10.03 6.17
C ALA A 134 -7.77 9.20 7.15
N MET A 135 -7.13 8.63 8.19
CA MET A 135 -7.76 7.68 9.11
C MET A 135 -9.04 8.23 9.77
N GLN A 136 -9.11 9.54 10.01
CA GLN A 136 -10.30 10.20 10.56
C GLN A 136 -11.55 10.01 9.70
N TYR A 137 -11.43 10.00 8.36
CA TYR A 137 -12.58 9.86 7.46
C TYR A 137 -13.22 8.47 7.58
N ILE A 138 -12.41 7.45 7.85
CA ILE A 138 -12.85 6.06 8.00
C ILE A 138 -13.70 5.90 9.27
N LEU A 139 -13.38 6.67 10.31
CA LEU A 139 -14.05 6.61 11.59
C LEU A 139 -15.30 7.51 11.66
N LEU A 140 -15.23 8.71 11.08
CA LEU A 140 -16.25 9.74 11.25
C LEU A 140 -17.34 9.73 10.16
N GLU A 141 -16.99 9.30 8.94
CA GLU A 141 -17.91 9.33 7.80
C GLU A 141 -17.95 7.99 7.02
N PRO A 142 -18.17 6.85 7.69
CA PRO A 142 -18.17 5.55 7.03
C PRO A 142 -19.19 5.44 5.89
N GLN A 143 -20.31 6.18 5.96
CA GLN A 143 -21.35 6.25 4.95
C GLN A 143 -20.92 6.89 3.62
N ASN A 144 -19.78 7.59 3.59
CA ASN A 144 -19.25 8.24 2.39
C ASN A 144 -18.10 7.45 1.75
N LEU A 145 -17.66 6.35 2.37
CA LEU A 145 -16.49 5.58 1.90
C LEU A 145 -16.75 4.91 0.54
N ASP A 146 -17.99 4.63 0.19
CA ASP A 146 -18.39 4.08 -1.09
C ASP A 146 -18.06 4.99 -2.28
N LYS A 147 -18.02 6.31 -2.07
CA LYS A 147 -17.62 7.31 -3.07
C LYS A 147 -16.12 7.29 -3.35
N PHE A 148 -15.31 6.88 -2.36
CA PHE A 148 -13.85 6.86 -2.47
C PHE A 148 -13.33 5.48 -2.86
N ILE A 149 -13.95 4.43 -2.34
CA ILE A 149 -13.56 3.04 -2.55
C ILE A 149 -14.51 2.40 -3.55
N THR A 150 -14.14 2.42 -4.82
CA THR A 150 -15.09 2.17 -5.93
C THR A 150 -14.95 0.80 -6.59
N SER A 151 -14.05 -0.05 -6.08
CA SER A 151 -13.54 -1.29 -6.72
C SER A 151 -12.77 -1.12 -8.03
N ARG A 152 -12.62 0.10 -8.55
CA ARG A 152 -11.91 0.36 -9.82
C ARG A 152 -10.40 0.34 -9.66
N LYS A 153 -9.90 0.61 -8.45
CA LYS A 153 -8.47 0.62 -8.12
C LYS A 153 -8.20 -0.21 -6.87
N PRO A 154 -6.98 -0.79 -6.74
CA PRO A 154 -6.60 -1.49 -5.52
C PRO A 154 -6.76 -0.59 -4.30
N VAL A 155 -7.08 -1.20 -3.17
CA VAL A 155 -7.18 -0.49 -1.90
C VAL A 155 -6.02 -0.93 -1.02
N LEU A 156 -5.28 0.07 -0.55
CA LEU A 156 -4.21 -0.09 0.41
C LEU A 156 -4.40 0.98 1.47
N GLN A 157 -4.64 0.58 2.72
CA GLN A 157 -5.04 1.51 3.77
C GLN A 157 -4.36 1.19 5.09
N ILE A 158 -3.86 2.20 5.78
CA ILE A 158 -3.47 2.07 7.19
C ILE A 158 -4.71 2.35 8.06
N LEU A 159 -4.99 1.45 9.00
CA LEU A 159 -6.06 1.57 9.98
C LEU A 159 -5.47 1.70 11.39
N LEU A 160 -6.21 2.37 12.26
CA LEU A 160 -5.91 2.43 13.69
C LEU A 160 -6.83 1.48 14.45
N ASP A 161 -6.25 0.41 14.98
CA ASP A 161 -6.89 -0.40 16.00
C ASP A 161 -6.91 0.38 17.32
N GLN A 162 -8.01 1.11 17.55
CA GLN A 162 -8.20 1.94 18.74
C GLN A 162 -8.12 1.15 20.05
N ARG A 163 -8.49 -0.14 20.06
CA ARG A 163 -8.46 -0.96 21.27
C ARG A 163 -7.03 -1.26 21.70
N ARG A 164 -6.12 -1.45 20.74
CA ARG A 164 -4.70 -1.75 20.98
C ARG A 164 -3.80 -0.53 20.80
N GLU A 165 -4.36 0.63 20.42
CA GLU A 165 -3.64 1.81 19.98
C GLU A 165 -2.58 1.49 18.89
N HIS A 166 -2.94 0.58 17.99
CA HIS A 166 -2.01 -0.08 17.08
C HIS A 166 -2.33 0.17 15.60
N TYR A 167 -1.33 0.52 14.80
CA TYR A 167 -1.51 0.68 13.35
C TYR A 167 -1.39 -0.67 12.65
N VAL A 168 -2.31 -0.93 11.72
CA VAL A 168 -2.28 -2.10 10.84
C VAL A 168 -2.45 -1.65 9.40
N LEU A 169 -1.86 -2.38 8.46
CA LEU A 169 -2.13 -2.17 7.05
C LEU A 169 -3.17 -3.18 6.57
N VAL A 170 -4.14 -2.73 5.78
CA VAL A 170 -5.10 -3.59 5.09
C VAL A 170 -4.98 -3.40 3.58
N GLU A 171 -5.06 -4.51 2.86
CA GLU A 171 -5.05 -4.56 1.40
C GLU A 171 -6.20 -5.43 0.94
N ARG A 172 -6.97 -5.00 -0.06
CA ARG A 172 -7.97 -5.87 -0.69
C ARG A 172 -7.38 -6.56 -1.92
N ASN A 173 -7.32 -7.90 -1.89
CA ASN A 173 -7.03 -8.72 -3.05
C ASN A 173 -8.29 -8.87 -3.91
N PHE A 174 -8.24 -8.38 -5.15
CA PHE A 174 -9.35 -8.47 -6.09
C PHE A 174 -9.70 -9.89 -6.53
N LEU A 175 -8.70 -10.76 -6.68
CA LEU A 175 -8.90 -12.09 -7.24
C LEU A 175 -9.56 -13.03 -6.22
N GLU A 176 -9.20 -12.88 -4.95
CA GLU A 176 -9.64 -13.74 -3.85
C GLU A 176 -10.82 -13.17 -3.07
N ASP A 177 -11.27 -11.95 -3.42
CA ASP A 177 -12.25 -11.17 -2.67
C ASP A 177 -11.99 -11.21 -1.15
N THR A 178 -10.72 -10.98 -0.81
CA THR A 178 -10.21 -11.11 0.56
C THR A 178 -9.43 -9.87 0.94
N VAL A 179 -9.67 -9.39 2.16
CA VAL A 179 -8.87 -8.35 2.80
C VAL A 179 -7.73 -9.02 3.57
N VAL A 180 -6.50 -8.68 3.20
CA VAL A 180 -5.28 -9.10 3.88
C VAL A 180 -4.88 -8.04 4.90
N VAL A 181 -4.63 -8.45 6.13
CA VAL A 181 -4.18 -7.59 7.24
C VAL A 181 -2.72 -7.88 7.55
N PHE A 182 -1.90 -6.84 7.50
CA PHE A 182 -0.51 -6.86 7.95
C PHE A 182 -0.44 -6.15 9.30
N ASP A 183 -0.21 -6.95 10.35
CA ASP A 183 -0.20 -6.51 11.74
C ASP A 183 1.07 -7.02 12.42
N SER A 184 1.96 -6.09 12.76
CA SER A 184 3.29 -6.37 13.33
C SER A 184 3.25 -7.08 14.70
N LEU A 185 2.12 -7.09 15.39
CA LEU A 185 1.92 -7.82 16.66
C LEU A 185 1.24 -9.18 16.46
N ALA A 186 0.53 -9.38 15.34
CA ALA A 186 -0.25 -10.58 15.04
C ALA A 186 0.54 -11.69 14.33
N ASN A 187 1.77 -11.94 14.78
CA ASN A 187 2.72 -12.87 14.14
C ASN A 187 2.47 -14.37 14.39
N SER A 188 1.24 -14.75 14.73
CA SER A 188 0.82 -16.15 14.87
C SER A 188 -0.68 -16.28 14.70
N ARG A 189 -1.18 -17.45 14.29
CA ARG A 189 -2.63 -17.68 14.11
C ARG A 189 -3.45 -17.34 15.34
N ARG A 190 -2.95 -17.69 16.54
CA ARG A 190 -3.62 -17.36 17.81
C ARG A 190 -3.73 -15.85 17.99
N LYS A 191 -2.62 -15.12 17.81
CA LYS A 191 -2.62 -13.67 17.96
C LYS A 191 -3.44 -12.96 16.90
N ALA A 192 -3.40 -13.43 15.65
CA ALA A 192 -4.23 -12.92 14.56
C ALA A 192 -5.72 -13.02 14.88
N ARG A 193 -6.16 -14.17 15.41
CA ARG A 193 -7.55 -14.36 15.84
C ARG A 193 -7.94 -13.36 16.94
N ASP A 194 -7.05 -13.12 17.90
CA ASP A 194 -7.33 -12.23 19.03
C ASP A 194 -7.20 -10.73 18.66
N ALA A 195 -6.46 -10.42 17.58
CA ALA A 195 -6.20 -9.08 17.07
C ALA A 195 -7.42 -8.47 16.34
N LEU A 196 -8.21 -9.28 15.63
CA LEU A 196 -9.41 -8.83 14.93
C LEU A 196 -10.55 -8.56 15.92
N ASN A 197 -10.49 -7.39 16.54
CA ASN A 197 -11.52 -6.94 17.47
C ASN A 197 -12.65 -6.22 16.75
N GLN A 198 -13.73 -5.95 17.50
CA GLN A 198 -14.94 -5.35 16.96
C GLN A 198 -14.69 -4.01 16.24
N GLY A 199 -13.86 -3.12 16.80
CA GLY A 199 -13.60 -1.81 16.20
C GLY A 199 -12.79 -1.89 14.91
N LEU A 200 -11.77 -2.76 14.87
CA LEU A 200 -11.02 -3.02 13.64
C LEU A 200 -11.88 -3.71 12.58
N ALA A 201 -12.70 -4.68 12.99
CA ALA A 201 -13.63 -5.37 12.10
C ALA A 201 -14.67 -4.41 11.51
N GLU A 202 -15.21 -3.48 12.31
CA GLU A 202 -16.14 -2.44 11.85
C GLU A 202 -15.47 -1.51 10.83
N GLN A 203 -14.22 -1.06 11.06
CA GLN A 203 -13.49 -0.26 10.08
C GLN A 203 -13.31 -0.99 8.74
N ILE A 204 -12.85 -2.25 8.78
CA ILE A 204 -12.69 -3.10 7.58
C ILE A 204 -14.04 -3.26 6.88
N PHE A 205 -15.11 -3.54 7.63
CA PHE A 205 -16.43 -3.71 7.07
C PHE A 205 -16.96 -2.44 6.40
N ASN A 206 -16.83 -1.28 7.05
CA ASN A 206 -17.26 0.01 6.49
C ASN A 206 -16.53 0.35 5.19
N MET A 207 -15.27 -0.06 5.05
CA MET A 207 -14.47 0.17 3.86
C MET A 207 -14.77 -0.78 2.70
N PHE A 208 -15.18 -2.02 2.98
CA PHE A 208 -15.21 -3.09 1.96
C PHE A 208 -16.55 -3.78 1.82
N GLY A 209 -17.47 -3.65 2.77
CA GLY A 209 -18.74 -4.36 2.80
C GLY A 209 -19.59 -4.09 1.55
N HIS A 210 -19.62 -2.83 1.08
CA HIS A 210 -20.33 -2.43 -0.13
C HIS A 210 -19.73 -2.98 -1.42
N LEU A 211 -18.51 -3.54 -1.38
CA LEU A 211 -17.87 -4.18 -2.52
C LEU A 211 -18.22 -5.68 -2.64
N THR A 212 -18.95 -6.23 -1.66
CA THR A 212 -19.24 -7.67 -1.56
C THR A 212 -20.71 -7.93 -1.80
N SER A 213 -21.03 -8.99 -2.57
CA SER A 213 -22.42 -9.28 -2.97
C SER A 213 -23.28 -9.83 -1.83
N ASN A 214 -22.65 -10.44 -0.82
CA ASN A 214 -23.32 -11.09 0.31
C ASN A 214 -23.19 -10.29 1.62
N ASN A 215 -22.66 -9.07 1.57
CA ASN A 215 -22.45 -8.23 2.75
C ASN A 215 -21.52 -8.90 3.80
N GLU A 216 -20.55 -9.68 3.32
CA GLU A 216 -19.53 -10.35 4.12
C GLU A 216 -18.14 -10.03 3.59
N VAL A 217 -17.22 -9.67 4.48
CA VAL A 217 -15.82 -9.43 4.13
C VAL A 217 -14.97 -10.57 4.68
N LYS A 218 -14.27 -11.28 3.79
CA LYS A 218 -13.27 -12.28 4.18
C LYS A 218 -11.99 -11.56 4.58
N VAL A 219 -11.45 -11.92 5.74
CA VAL A 219 -10.24 -11.32 6.31
C VAL A 219 -9.20 -12.40 6.57
N ARG A 220 -7.99 -12.19 6.07
CA ARG A 220 -6.81 -13.04 6.34
C ARG A 220 -5.72 -12.18 6.97
N TYR A 221 -5.04 -12.71 7.97
CA TYR A 221 -3.84 -12.07 8.51
C TYR A 221 -2.60 -12.62 7.81
N GLU A 222 -1.69 -11.73 7.45
CA GLU A 222 -0.33 -12.12 7.08
C GLU A 222 0.52 -12.25 8.35
N ILE A 223 0.95 -13.47 8.64
CA ILE A 223 1.63 -13.80 9.91
C ILE A 223 3.14 -13.98 9.75
N ALA A 224 3.62 -14.14 8.52
CA ALA A 224 5.03 -14.37 8.20
C ALA A 224 5.81 -13.06 7.96
N ILE A 225 5.35 -11.96 8.55
CA ILE A 225 6.00 -10.65 8.49
C ILE A 225 6.88 -10.40 9.71
N GLU A 226 7.79 -9.44 9.57
CA GLU A 226 8.61 -8.99 10.70
C GLU A 226 7.74 -8.49 11.86
N LYS A 227 8.11 -8.96 13.05
CA LYS A 227 7.41 -8.74 14.29
C LYS A 227 7.94 -7.49 14.99
N GLN A 228 7.02 -6.67 15.50
CA GLN A 228 7.33 -5.65 16.49
C GLN A 228 7.51 -6.26 17.90
N ASP A 229 8.54 -5.83 18.62
CA ASP A 229 8.82 -6.21 20.00
C ASP A 229 8.80 -5.05 21.00
N ASP A 230 8.58 -3.82 20.53
CA ASP A 230 8.41 -2.61 21.34
C ASP A 230 6.93 -2.13 21.40
N MET A 231 6.66 -0.98 22.03
CA MET A 231 5.31 -0.42 22.17
C MET A 231 5.02 0.79 21.25
N TRP A 232 5.94 1.18 20.37
CA TRP A 232 5.89 2.49 19.69
C TRP A 232 6.09 2.41 18.17
N SER A 233 6.73 1.37 17.65
CA SER A 233 7.16 1.28 16.25
C SER A 233 6.08 0.77 15.29
N CYS A 234 4.84 0.58 15.74
CA CYS A 234 3.73 0.09 14.91
C CYS A 234 3.47 0.99 13.70
N GLY A 235 3.58 2.31 13.89
CA GLY A 235 3.49 3.28 12.81
C GLY A 235 4.59 3.10 11.77
N LEU A 236 5.84 2.87 12.20
CA LEU A 236 6.96 2.62 11.29
C LEU A 236 6.83 1.30 10.52
N HIS A 237 6.36 0.24 11.19
CA HIS A 237 6.04 -1.02 10.53
C HIS A 237 4.96 -0.81 9.47
N ALA A 238 3.86 -0.13 9.79
CA ALA A 238 2.81 0.19 8.82
C ALA A 238 3.33 1.01 7.64
N ILE A 239 4.22 1.98 7.87
CA ILE A 239 4.91 2.74 6.81
C ILE A 239 5.78 1.84 5.93
N ALA A 240 6.53 0.90 6.53
CA ALA A 240 7.34 -0.04 5.77
C ALA A 240 6.46 -0.96 4.90
N TYR A 241 5.39 -1.53 5.49
CA TYR A 241 4.47 -2.41 4.80
C TYR A 241 3.75 -1.70 3.65
N VAL A 242 3.19 -0.50 3.88
CA VAL A 242 2.47 0.24 2.84
C VAL A 242 3.40 0.59 1.69
N THR A 243 4.67 0.90 1.99
CA THR A 243 5.67 1.19 0.97
C THR A 243 5.99 -0.06 0.16
N CYS A 244 6.22 -1.21 0.78
CA CYS A 244 6.44 -2.47 0.06
C CYS A 244 5.26 -2.80 -0.84
N ARG A 245 4.03 -2.82 -0.29
CA ARG A 245 2.82 -3.18 -1.02
C ARG A 245 2.47 -2.19 -2.13
N ALA A 246 2.74 -0.89 -1.96
CA ALA A 246 2.50 0.10 -3.00
C ALA A 246 3.35 -0.11 -4.27
N PHE A 247 4.51 -0.75 -4.11
CA PHE A 247 5.43 -1.16 -5.19
C PHE A 247 5.36 -2.66 -5.50
N ASP A 248 4.31 -3.34 -5.05
CA ASP A 248 4.06 -4.77 -5.30
C ASP A 248 5.14 -5.71 -4.73
N TYR A 249 5.94 -5.25 -3.76
CA TYR A 249 6.87 -6.08 -3.02
C TYR A 249 6.18 -6.77 -1.84
N ASP A 250 6.63 -7.99 -1.54
CA ASP A 250 6.21 -8.72 -0.36
C ASP A 250 6.99 -8.22 0.88
N PRO A 251 6.32 -7.69 1.93
CA PRO A 251 6.98 -7.31 3.17
C PRO A 251 7.75 -8.46 3.86
N GLN A 252 7.39 -9.72 3.60
CA GLN A 252 8.08 -10.89 4.17
C GLN A 252 9.53 -11.03 3.68
N CYS A 253 9.85 -10.43 2.52
CA CYS A 253 11.20 -10.47 1.96
C CYS A 253 12.16 -9.45 2.59
N TYR A 254 11.79 -8.82 3.70
CA TYR A 254 12.57 -7.74 4.30
C TYR A 254 12.67 -7.89 5.82
N VAL A 255 13.82 -7.47 6.33
CA VAL A 255 14.07 -7.14 7.74
C VAL A 255 14.25 -5.62 7.82
N PHE A 256 13.26 -4.95 8.37
CA PHE A 256 13.15 -3.53 8.53
C PHE A 256 13.96 -3.05 9.73
N LYS A 257 15.11 -2.43 9.43
CA LYS A 257 15.84 -1.65 10.43
C LYS A 257 15.05 -0.37 10.75
N MET A 258 14.28 -0.37 11.83
CA MET A 258 13.37 0.72 12.19
C MET A 258 14.03 2.09 12.22
N ASP A 259 15.30 2.19 12.63
CA ASP A 259 16.05 3.45 12.60
C ASP A 259 16.21 3.99 11.17
N LYS A 260 16.41 3.11 10.19
CA LYS A 260 16.49 3.46 8.77
C LYS A 260 15.12 3.81 8.21
N VAL A 261 14.07 3.07 8.58
CA VAL A 261 12.68 3.37 8.20
C VAL A 261 12.31 4.77 8.69
N PHE A 262 12.58 5.07 9.96
CA PHE A 262 12.35 6.38 10.57
C PHE A 262 13.09 7.52 9.84
N LYS A 263 14.39 7.33 9.59
CA LYS A 263 15.20 8.32 8.86
C LYS A 263 14.65 8.59 7.47
N TYR A 264 14.25 7.54 6.75
CA TYR A 264 13.64 7.62 5.43
C TYR A 264 12.28 8.34 5.47
N PHE A 265 11.41 7.95 6.39
CA PHE A 265 10.08 8.53 6.59
C PHE A 265 10.18 10.05 6.84
N CYS A 266 10.96 10.49 7.83
CA CYS A 266 11.13 11.92 8.12
C CYS A 266 11.76 12.69 6.96
N ASN A 267 12.69 12.08 6.21
CA ASN A 267 13.28 12.74 5.04
C ASN A 267 12.23 12.99 3.96
N LEU A 268 11.35 12.02 3.69
CA LEU A 268 10.32 12.16 2.67
C LEU A 268 9.23 13.16 3.05
N LEU A 269 8.85 13.23 4.33
CA LEU A 269 7.88 14.23 4.77
C LEU A 269 8.37 15.67 4.55
N ASN A 270 9.68 15.91 4.67
CA ASN A 270 10.25 17.23 4.36
C ASN A 270 10.35 17.54 2.86
N VAL A 271 10.10 16.56 1.98
CA VAL A 271 10.00 16.80 0.53
C VAL A 271 8.57 17.22 0.22
N GLN A 272 8.38 18.39 -0.39
CA GLN A 272 7.05 18.92 -0.69
C GLN A 272 6.27 18.03 -1.68
N SER A 273 6.92 17.57 -2.75
CA SER A 273 6.30 16.74 -3.79
C SER A 273 7.27 15.63 -4.23
N PRO A 274 7.47 14.59 -3.40
CA PRO A 274 8.39 13.51 -3.72
C PRO A 274 7.92 12.74 -4.96
N ASN A 275 8.85 12.44 -5.86
CA ASN A 275 8.56 11.60 -7.02
C ASN A 275 8.67 10.11 -6.68
N VAL A 276 8.19 9.25 -7.59
CA VAL A 276 8.19 7.79 -7.43
C VAL A 276 9.59 7.20 -7.15
N GLN A 277 10.66 7.78 -7.70
CA GLN A 277 12.02 7.28 -7.48
C GLN A 277 12.51 7.59 -6.06
N GLN A 278 12.07 8.70 -5.47
CA GLN A 278 12.40 9.03 -4.08
C GLN A 278 11.82 7.99 -3.11
N PHE A 279 10.60 7.52 -3.36
CA PHE A 279 10.01 6.42 -2.60
C PHE A 279 10.74 5.08 -2.82
N ARG A 280 11.19 4.79 -4.04
CA ARG A 280 11.94 3.56 -4.33
C ARG A 280 13.26 3.45 -3.59
N HIS A 281 13.86 4.55 -3.13
CA HIS A 281 15.04 4.50 -2.27
C HIS A 281 14.81 3.76 -0.94
N ALA A 282 13.55 3.58 -0.52
CA ALA A 282 13.18 2.75 0.64
C ALA A 282 13.86 1.37 0.60
N PHE A 283 13.88 0.73 -0.56
CA PHE A 283 14.36 -0.65 -0.71
C PHE A 283 15.89 -0.79 -0.63
N GLY A 284 16.64 0.31 -0.79
CA GLY A 284 18.06 0.36 -0.46
C GLY A 284 18.33 0.57 1.04
N ARG A 285 17.28 0.88 1.82
CA ARG A 285 17.35 1.12 3.27
C ARG A 285 16.79 -0.04 4.07
N PHE A 286 15.77 -0.71 3.56
CA PHE A 286 15.24 -1.96 4.11
C PHE A 286 16.27 -3.07 3.89
N ALA A 287 16.54 -3.92 4.89
CA ALA A 287 17.44 -5.05 4.69
C ALA A 287 16.64 -6.17 4.00
N LYS A 288 17.25 -6.85 3.04
CA LYS A 288 16.74 -8.10 2.46
C LYS A 288 17.34 -9.28 3.21
#